data_AF-A0A970INB4-F1
#
_entry.id   AF-A0A970INB4-F1
#
_cell.length_a   1.000
_cell.length_b   1.000
_cell.length_c   1.000
_cell.angle_alpha   90.00
_cell.angle_beta   90.00
_cell.angle_gamma   90.00
#
_symmetry.space_group_name_H-M   'P 1'
#
loop_
_entity.id
_entity.type
_entity.pdbx_description
1 polymer ?
#
loop_
_entity_poly.entity_id
_entity_poly.type
_entity_poly.pdbx_seq_one_letter_code
_entity_poly.pdbx_strand_id
1 'polypeptide(L)'
;LMDVSPKQLVSVATALIPFLGNDDANRALMGSNMQRQAVPLIKPEAPIIGTGMEYRTAKDSGVCKVARRDGVVEFVSARKIVVRVDRLTSDTYNLVKYIRSNQGTCINQRPLVRVGEKVKAGDIIADGPSTDNGEIALGKNVLIGFMTWEGYNYEDAVLISERLVRDDVYTSIHIEEYECESRDTKLGPEEITREIPNVGDEALKDLDETGVIRIGAEVRSGDIIVGKVTPKGETELTAEERLYRAIFGEKIREVRDTSVRVPHGESGIVVDVKTFTRENNDELKHGVNKLVRVYIAQKRKISVGDKMAGRHGNKGVVSRILPAEDMPFLSDGTPLDIVLNPLGVPSRMNIGQLLEVHLGRAARLLGWKVATPVFDGATEDDVIEAFRLSGMDDDGKTVLHDGRTGDRFDNKVTIGIMYYLKLLHLVDDKIHARSIGPYSLVTQQPLGGKAQFGGQRFGEMEVWALEAYGASYTLQEILTVKSDDITGRTKTYEAIVKGENVPESGVPESFKVLVKELQSLALDVRVYTSENHIIDIKESVEDDSDVPEYNGETLRPADLFGELPANETDLLAPGFTEVRFDGNGVEVEVVPTGDEDAEDDLSAPDSDTDNAINTEGEDDTL
;
A
#
# COMPACT_ATOMS: atom_id res chain seq x y z
N LEU A 1 -28.40 -4.66 38.08
CA LEU A 1 -27.21 -5.54 38.29
C LEU A 1 -25.98 -4.64 38.30
N MET A 2 -24.95 -4.97 39.07
CA MET A 2 -23.68 -4.23 39.11
C MET A 2 -22.72 -4.80 38.05
N ASP A 3 -21.97 -3.91 37.41
CA ASP A 3 -20.96 -4.26 36.41
C ASP A 3 -19.83 -5.12 37.00
N VAL A 4 -19.31 -6.08 36.22
CA VAL A 4 -18.31 -7.06 36.69
C VAL A 4 -16.89 -6.50 36.61
N SER A 5 -16.58 -5.76 35.53
CA SER A 5 -15.26 -5.17 35.32
C SER A 5 -15.37 -3.95 34.39
N PRO A 6 -14.57 -2.89 34.58
CA PRO A 6 -14.55 -1.75 33.65
C PRO A 6 -14.17 -2.16 32.21
N LYS A 7 -13.41 -3.25 32.05
CA LYS A 7 -13.01 -3.79 30.74
C LYS A 7 -14.16 -4.47 29.99
N GLN A 8 -15.28 -4.80 30.65
CA GLN A 8 -16.39 -5.53 30.01
C GLN A 8 -17.06 -4.75 28.88
N LEU A 9 -16.93 -3.42 28.89
CA LEU A 9 -17.56 -2.52 27.93
C LEU A 9 -16.78 -2.41 26.60
N VAL A 10 -15.50 -2.79 26.60
CA VAL A 10 -14.59 -2.56 25.48
C VAL A 10 -14.12 -3.87 24.84
N SER A 11 -13.85 -3.81 23.53
CA SER A 11 -13.26 -4.95 22.80
C SER A 11 -11.85 -5.28 23.30
N VAL A 12 -11.34 -6.48 23.00
CA VAL A 12 -9.98 -6.88 23.35
C VAL A 12 -8.93 -5.93 22.76
N ALA A 13 -9.10 -5.49 21.52
CA ALA A 13 -8.16 -4.55 20.88
C ALA A 13 -8.18 -3.16 21.55
N THR A 14 -9.37 -2.68 21.91
CA THR A 14 -9.54 -1.42 22.62
C THR A 14 -8.98 -1.52 24.05
N ALA A 15 -9.09 -2.68 24.68
CA ALA A 15 -8.56 -2.93 26.02
C ALA A 15 -7.02 -2.97 26.09
N LEU A 16 -6.31 -2.92 24.96
CA LEU A 16 -4.85 -2.81 24.86
C LEU A 16 -4.35 -1.35 24.83
N ILE A 17 -5.26 -0.37 24.82
CA ILE A 17 -4.93 1.05 24.84
C ILE A 17 -4.82 1.51 26.30
N PRO A 18 -3.63 1.91 26.77
CA PRO A 18 -3.48 2.47 28.11
C PRO A 18 -4.18 3.83 28.19
N PHE A 19 -4.56 4.27 29.40
CA PHE A 19 -5.20 5.59 29.60
C PHE A 19 -6.41 5.89 28.70
N LEU A 20 -7.13 4.87 28.22
CA LEU A 20 -8.25 5.02 27.28
C LEU A 20 -9.31 6.06 27.72
N GLY A 21 -9.53 6.23 29.03
CA GLY A 21 -10.45 7.24 29.57
C GLY A 21 -10.07 8.70 29.27
N ASN A 22 -8.85 8.94 28.77
CA ASN A 22 -8.33 10.26 28.41
C ASN A 22 -8.26 10.47 26.88
N ASP A 23 -8.81 9.55 26.09
CA ASP A 23 -8.87 9.65 24.64
C ASP A 23 -10.31 9.82 24.16
N ASP A 24 -10.50 10.69 23.17
CA ASP A 24 -11.74 10.78 22.42
C ASP A 24 -12.07 9.44 21.73
N ALA A 25 -13.36 9.09 21.72
CA ALA A 25 -13.83 7.80 21.21
C ALA A 25 -13.46 7.56 19.74
N ASN A 26 -13.47 8.61 18.90
CA ASN A 26 -13.09 8.46 17.49
C ASN A 26 -11.61 8.15 17.34
N ARG A 27 -10.75 8.68 18.23
CA ARG A 27 -9.32 8.39 18.23
C ARG A 27 -9.01 7.03 18.82
N ALA A 28 -9.71 6.63 19.88
CA ALA A 28 -9.65 5.27 20.40
C ALA A 28 -10.03 4.22 19.34
N LEU A 29 -11.09 4.47 18.56
CA LEU A 29 -11.48 3.61 17.44
C LEU A 29 -10.35 3.45 16.42
N MET A 30 -9.72 4.57 16.03
CA MET A 30 -8.56 4.54 15.13
C MET A 30 -7.39 3.75 15.74
N GLY A 31 -7.09 3.95 17.02
CA GLY A 31 -6.06 3.21 17.76
C GLY A 31 -6.30 1.70 17.75
N SER A 32 -7.51 1.25 18.07
CA SER A 32 -7.90 -0.16 18.01
C SER A 32 -7.77 -0.76 16.61
N ASN A 33 -8.11 0.01 15.57
CA ASN A 33 -8.00 -0.43 14.19
C ASN A 33 -6.54 -0.52 13.72
N MET A 34 -5.71 0.44 14.09
CA MET A 34 -4.29 0.50 13.69
C MET A 34 -3.47 -0.62 14.32
N GLN A 35 -3.78 -1.05 15.55
CA GLN A 35 -3.14 -2.20 16.17
C GLN A 35 -3.29 -3.48 15.33
N ARG A 36 -4.43 -3.66 14.65
CA ARG A 36 -4.67 -4.81 13.75
C ARG A 36 -3.91 -4.72 12.42
N GLN A 37 -3.39 -3.54 12.08
CA GLN A 37 -2.59 -3.28 10.88
C GLN A 37 -1.09 -3.31 11.17
N ALA A 38 -0.69 -3.59 12.41
CA ALA A 38 0.71 -3.60 12.80
C ALA A 38 1.48 -4.77 12.16
N VAL A 39 2.69 -4.49 11.68
CA VAL A 39 3.52 -5.49 11.01
C VAL A 39 4.40 -6.22 12.05
N PRO A 40 4.49 -7.56 12.00
CA PRO A 40 5.44 -8.30 12.83
C PRO A 40 6.89 -7.89 12.56
N LEU A 41 7.51 -7.33 13.58
CA LEU A 41 8.92 -6.92 13.55
C LEU A 41 9.84 -8.12 13.77
N ILE A 42 11.07 -8.03 13.26
CA ILE A 42 12.10 -9.08 13.46
C ILE A 42 12.44 -9.20 14.94
N LYS A 43 12.48 -8.10 15.69
CA LYS A 43 12.72 -8.10 17.13
C LYS A 43 11.48 -7.50 17.81
N PRO A 44 10.48 -8.29 18.19
CA PRO A 44 9.35 -7.77 18.97
C PRO A 44 9.84 -7.27 20.34
N GLU A 45 9.10 -6.35 20.93
CA GLU A 45 9.33 -5.85 22.29
C GLU A 45 8.00 -5.48 22.92
N ALA A 46 7.74 -6.00 24.12
CA ALA A 46 6.50 -5.71 24.83
C ALA A 46 6.44 -4.24 25.27
N PRO A 47 5.25 -3.61 25.33
CA PRO A 47 5.13 -2.24 25.80
C PRO A 47 5.58 -2.12 27.27
N ILE A 48 6.33 -1.06 27.60
CA ILE A 48 6.66 -0.73 28.99
C ILE A 48 5.40 -0.36 29.78
N ILE A 49 4.49 0.38 29.12
CA ILE A 49 3.19 0.75 29.65
C ILE A 49 2.12 -0.12 28.97
N GLY A 50 1.72 -1.21 29.60
CA GLY A 50 0.67 -2.10 29.14
C GLY A 50 -0.67 -1.86 29.85
N THR A 51 -1.67 -2.71 29.58
CA THR A 51 -2.97 -2.71 30.27
C THR A 51 -3.24 -4.00 31.06
N GLY A 52 -2.34 -4.98 30.93
CA GLY A 52 -2.46 -6.32 31.47
C GLY A 52 -3.30 -7.27 30.60
N MET A 53 -3.76 -6.81 29.44
CA MET A 53 -4.46 -7.66 28.46
C MET A 53 -3.50 -8.38 27.50
N GLU A 54 -2.28 -7.88 27.37
CA GLU A 54 -1.27 -8.33 26.40
C GLU A 54 -0.98 -9.83 26.53
N TYR A 55 -0.78 -10.32 27.75
CA TYR A 55 -0.50 -11.73 28.03
C TYR A 55 -1.68 -12.64 27.66
N ARG A 56 -2.90 -12.24 28.05
CA ARG A 56 -4.11 -13.00 27.74
C ARG A 56 -4.37 -13.06 26.25
N THR A 57 -4.28 -11.92 25.56
CA THR A 57 -4.50 -11.87 24.11
C THR A 57 -3.47 -12.70 23.36
N ALA A 58 -2.19 -12.65 23.72
CA ALA A 58 -1.15 -13.49 23.11
C ALA A 58 -1.42 -14.98 23.34
N LYS A 59 -1.75 -15.37 24.57
CA LYS A 59 -2.05 -16.76 24.93
C LYS A 59 -3.28 -17.31 24.22
N ASP A 60 -4.38 -16.57 24.24
CA ASP A 60 -5.68 -17.02 23.76
C ASP A 60 -5.78 -16.96 22.22
N SER A 61 -4.92 -16.17 21.56
CA SER A 61 -4.83 -16.11 20.08
C SER A 61 -4.34 -17.39 19.42
N GLY A 62 -3.70 -18.29 20.16
CA GLY A 62 -3.07 -19.51 19.63
C GLY A 62 -1.76 -19.26 18.85
N VAL A 63 -1.27 -18.03 18.83
CA VAL A 63 -0.02 -17.64 18.16
C VAL A 63 1.21 -18.17 18.91
N CYS A 64 1.16 -18.15 20.25
CA CYS A 64 2.19 -18.74 21.11
C CYS A 64 2.00 -20.26 21.28
N LYS A 65 3.08 -20.99 21.57
CA LYS A 65 2.97 -22.39 21.99
C LYS A 65 2.82 -22.46 23.51
N VAL A 66 1.78 -23.14 23.96
CA VAL A 66 1.43 -23.31 25.37
C VAL A 66 1.67 -24.76 25.79
N ALA A 67 2.28 -24.96 26.97
CA ALA A 67 2.49 -26.27 27.56
C ALA A 67 1.14 -26.91 27.93
N ARG A 68 0.92 -28.14 27.47
CA ARG A 68 -0.32 -28.91 27.74
C ARG A 68 -0.35 -29.47 29.16
N ARG A 69 0.82 -29.86 29.68
CA ARG A 69 1.00 -30.57 30.95
C ARG A 69 2.22 -30.06 31.66
N ASP A 70 2.23 -30.22 32.98
CA ASP A 70 3.39 -29.96 33.81
C ASP A 70 4.54 -30.88 33.41
N GLY A 71 5.76 -30.37 33.43
CA GLY A 71 6.93 -31.18 33.05
C GLY A 71 8.24 -30.43 33.11
N VAL A 72 9.30 -31.09 32.66
CA VAL A 72 10.65 -30.53 32.56
C VAL A 72 11.08 -30.52 31.11
N VAL A 73 11.57 -29.39 30.64
CA VAL A 73 12.08 -29.24 29.27
C VAL A 73 13.33 -30.11 29.10
N GLU A 74 13.24 -31.12 28.23
CA GLU A 74 14.33 -32.06 27.96
C GLU A 74 15.18 -31.62 26.78
N PHE A 75 14.54 -31.07 25.75
CA PHE A 75 15.21 -30.64 24.52
C PHE A 75 14.59 -29.36 23.98
N VAL A 76 15.44 -28.42 23.57
CA VAL A 76 15.03 -27.17 22.91
C VAL A 76 15.85 -27.00 21.64
N SER A 77 15.18 -26.78 20.52
CA SER A 77 15.78 -26.26 19.30
C SER A 77 14.88 -25.19 18.68
N ALA A 78 15.40 -24.50 17.65
CA ALA A 78 14.62 -23.52 16.92
C ALA A 78 13.40 -24.12 16.19
N ARG A 79 13.32 -25.45 16.00
CA ARG A 79 12.22 -26.11 15.28
C ARG A 79 11.33 -26.98 16.16
N LYS A 80 11.82 -27.44 17.31
CA LYS A 80 11.04 -28.30 18.22
C LYS A 80 11.43 -28.11 19.67
N ILE A 81 10.45 -28.25 20.56
CA ILE A 81 10.62 -28.30 22.02
C ILE A 81 10.08 -29.64 22.50
N VAL A 82 10.81 -30.32 23.38
CA VAL A 82 10.37 -31.58 24.00
C VAL A 82 10.29 -31.37 25.50
N VAL A 83 9.10 -31.58 26.06
CA VAL A 83 8.82 -31.47 27.49
C VAL A 83 8.56 -32.86 28.04
N ARG A 84 9.39 -33.32 28.97
CA ARG A 84 9.22 -34.58 29.67
C ARG A 84 8.23 -34.40 30.82
N VAL A 85 7.07 -35.05 30.69
CA VAL A 85 6.01 -35.03 31.71
C VAL A 85 6.33 -36.05 32.80
N ASP A 86 6.62 -37.29 32.37
CA ASP A 86 6.91 -38.43 33.25
C ASP A 86 8.11 -39.24 32.72
N ARG A 87 8.50 -40.32 33.42
CA ARG A 87 9.62 -41.20 33.01
C ARG A 87 9.46 -41.83 31.63
N LEU A 88 8.23 -41.99 31.14
CA LEU A 88 7.90 -42.67 29.88
C LEU A 88 7.13 -41.78 28.89
N THR A 89 6.87 -40.50 29.22
CA THR A 89 6.00 -39.63 28.43
C THR A 89 6.62 -38.27 28.22
N SER A 90 6.77 -37.91 26.94
CA SER A 90 7.30 -36.62 26.49
C SER A 90 6.35 -35.97 25.47
N ASP A 91 5.98 -34.72 25.70
CA ASP A 91 5.24 -33.91 24.74
C ASP A 91 6.20 -33.20 23.80
N THR A 92 6.02 -33.41 22.49
CA THR A 92 6.82 -32.73 21.46
C THR A 92 6.00 -31.62 20.81
N TYR A 93 6.56 -30.42 20.77
CA TYR A 93 5.96 -29.22 20.19
C TYR A 93 6.79 -28.78 18.99
N ASN A 94 6.21 -28.83 17.80
CA ASN A 94 6.85 -28.33 16.58
C ASN A 94 6.59 -26.82 16.43
N LEU A 95 7.66 -26.07 16.13
CA LEU A 95 7.63 -24.62 15.95
C LEU A 95 7.53 -24.27 14.47
N VAL A 96 6.68 -23.29 14.17
CA VAL A 96 6.52 -22.72 12.84
C VAL A 96 7.68 -21.78 12.53
N LYS A 97 8.34 -21.93 11.37
CA LYS A 97 9.49 -21.11 10.96
C LYS A 97 9.27 -20.51 9.58
N TYR A 98 9.32 -19.18 9.51
CA TYR A 98 9.29 -18.39 8.27
C TYR A 98 8.17 -18.81 7.31
N ILE A 99 6.95 -18.94 7.82
CA ILE A 99 5.77 -19.22 7.00
C ILE A 99 5.12 -17.90 6.60
N ARG A 100 4.69 -17.82 5.33
CA ARG A 100 3.89 -16.71 4.80
C ARG A 100 2.52 -16.65 5.46
N SER A 101 2.11 -15.47 5.92
CA SER A 101 0.74 -15.18 6.31
C SER A 101 -0.12 -14.79 5.10
N ASN A 102 -1.45 -14.76 5.26
CA ASN A 102 -2.36 -14.34 4.20
C ASN A 102 -2.09 -12.92 3.67
N GLN A 103 -1.54 -12.03 4.50
CA GLN A 103 -1.19 -10.65 4.14
C GLN A 103 0.30 -10.49 3.75
N GLY A 104 1.01 -11.58 3.47
CA GLY A 104 2.43 -11.53 3.07
C GLY A 104 3.42 -11.28 4.22
N THR A 105 2.96 -11.08 5.46
CA THR A 105 3.85 -10.97 6.64
C THR A 105 4.44 -12.32 7.06
N CYS A 106 5.50 -12.31 7.86
CA CYS A 106 6.21 -13.50 8.33
C CYS A 106 5.69 -14.04 9.68
N ILE A 107 5.28 -15.31 9.68
CA ILE A 107 4.96 -16.08 10.89
C ILE A 107 6.19 -16.89 11.31
N ASN A 108 6.75 -16.56 12.47
CA ASN A 108 7.94 -17.22 12.99
C ASN A 108 7.84 -17.39 14.51
N GLN A 109 7.91 -18.64 14.98
CA GLN A 109 7.92 -18.97 16.39
C GLN A 109 9.34 -19.16 16.93
N ARG A 110 9.55 -18.74 18.18
CA ARG A 110 10.84 -18.76 18.86
C ARG A 110 10.70 -19.42 20.22
N PRO A 111 11.53 -20.42 20.56
CA PRO A 111 11.49 -21.02 21.88
C PRO A 111 11.83 -19.98 22.94
N LEU A 112 11.04 -19.94 24.02
CA LEU A 112 11.25 -19.07 25.17
C LEU A 112 12.02 -19.80 26.30
N VAL A 113 11.67 -21.07 26.50
CA VAL A 113 12.20 -21.92 27.59
C VAL A 113 13.60 -22.45 27.31
N ARG A 114 14.31 -22.78 28.39
CA ARG A 114 15.65 -23.41 28.34
C ARG A 114 15.59 -24.88 28.75
N VAL A 115 16.59 -25.66 28.33
CA VAL A 115 16.73 -27.06 28.74
C VAL A 115 16.88 -27.14 30.27
N GLY A 116 16.10 -28.01 30.91
CA GLY A 116 16.07 -28.21 32.36
C GLY A 116 15.04 -27.34 33.10
N GLU A 117 14.36 -26.42 32.41
CA GLU A 117 13.33 -25.57 33.02
C GLU A 117 12.06 -26.36 33.34
N LYS A 118 11.42 -26.06 34.48
CA LYS A 118 10.14 -26.65 34.88
C LYS A 118 9.01 -25.78 34.35
N VAL A 119 8.09 -26.38 33.60
CA VAL A 119 6.94 -25.69 33.01
C VAL A 119 5.65 -26.25 33.61
N LYS A 120 4.64 -25.40 33.79
CA LYS A 120 3.29 -25.80 34.20
C LYS A 120 2.35 -25.83 33.01
N ALA A 121 1.28 -26.60 33.14
CA ALA A 121 0.18 -26.60 32.20
C ALA A 121 -0.38 -25.17 32.06
N GLY A 122 -0.39 -24.67 30.83
CA GLY A 122 -0.81 -23.31 30.52
C GLY A 122 0.31 -22.28 30.42
N ASP A 123 1.57 -22.63 30.70
CA ASP A 123 2.70 -21.71 30.50
C ASP A 123 3.04 -21.57 29.01
N ILE A 124 3.43 -20.36 28.59
CA ILE A 124 3.91 -20.12 27.23
C ILE A 124 5.36 -20.60 27.12
N ILE A 125 5.61 -21.54 26.22
CA ILE A 125 6.93 -22.16 26.01
C ILE A 125 7.63 -21.66 24.74
N ALA A 126 6.89 -21.06 23.81
CA ALA A 126 7.43 -20.40 22.64
C ALA A 126 6.58 -19.20 22.24
N ASP A 127 7.25 -18.10 21.94
CA ASP A 127 6.66 -16.90 21.36
C ASP A 127 6.38 -17.11 19.87
N GLY A 128 5.40 -16.38 19.34
CA GLY A 128 5.09 -16.30 17.92
C GLY A 128 5.45 -14.95 17.29
N PRO A 129 4.86 -14.63 16.11
CA PRO A 129 4.95 -13.29 15.54
C PRO A 129 4.36 -12.23 16.49
N SER A 130 5.03 -11.09 16.60
CA SER A 130 4.60 -9.94 17.41
C SER A 130 4.31 -10.30 18.88
N THR A 131 5.11 -11.18 19.47
CA THR A 131 5.04 -11.48 20.90
C THR A 131 6.43 -11.47 21.54
N ASP A 132 6.50 -11.05 22.79
CA ASP A 132 7.73 -10.98 23.59
C ASP A 132 7.45 -11.46 25.01
N ASN A 133 8.08 -12.57 25.42
CA ASN A 133 7.88 -13.22 26.71
C ASN A 133 6.40 -13.55 27.01
N GLY A 134 5.67 -14.01 25.99
CA GLY A 134 4.26 -14.36 26.11
C GLY A 134 3.28 -13.20 26.11
N GLU A 135 3.72 -11.96 25.89
CA GLU A 135 2.87 -10.78 25.74
C GLU A 135 2.82 -10.30 24.29
N ILE A 136 1.73 -9.64 23.91
CA ILE A 136 1.63 -8.95 22.62
C ILE A 136 2.66 -7.82 22.52
N ALA A 137 3.38 -7.81 21.40
CA ALA A 137 4.47 -6.91 21.08
C ALA A 137 4.39 -6.47 19.60
N LEU A 138 3.48 -5.55 19.29
CA LEU A 138 3.17 -5.06 17.93
C LEU A 138 4.11 -3.94 17.44
N GLY A 139 4.86 -3.32 18.34
CA GLY A 139 5.66 -2.12 18.09
C GLY A 139 6.93 -2.09 18.95
N LYS A 140 7.41 -0.88 19.23
CA LYS A 140 8.66 -0.63 19.96
C LYS A 140 8.50 0.50 20.96
N ASN A 141 9.22 0.41 22.07
CA ASN A 141 9.34 1.48 23.05
C ASN A 141 10.45 2.44 22.59
N VAL A 142 10.07 3.63 22.12
CA VAL A 142 11.00 4.61 21.52
C VAL A 142 10.96 5.92 22.29
N LEU A 143 12.09 6.62 22.30
CA LEU A 143 12.20 7.94 22.93
C LEU A 143 11.61 9.01 22.01
N ILE A 144 10.44 9.53 22.39
CA ILE A 144 9.70 10.53 21.63
C ILE A 144 9.77 11.89 22.31
N GLY A 145 9.98 12.95 21.52
CA GLY A 145 9.80 14.33 21.95
C GLY A 145 8.66 15.02 21.20
N PHE A 146 7.87 15.84 21.91
CA PHE A 146 6.79 16.65 21.35
C PHE A 146 7.27 18.09 21.10
N MET A 147 7.78 18.34 19.89
CA MET A 147 8.21 19.67 19.44
C MET A 147 8.07 19.78 17.93
N THR A 148 8.00 21.00 17.40
CA THR A 148 8.08 21.22 15.95
C THR A 148 9.54 21.20 15.51
N TRP A 149 9.80 20.69 14.30
CA TRP A 149 11.14 20.62 13.76
C TRP A 149 11.16 20.98 12.26
N GLU A 150 11.50 22.22 11.94
CA GLU A 150 11.72 22.74 10.57
C GLU A 150 10.64 22.37 9.53
N GLY A 151 9.40 22.11 9.97
CA GLY A 151 8.32 21.64 9.11
C GLY A 151 8.41 20.17 8.68
N TYR A 152 9.45 19.41 9.06
CA TYR A 152 9.52 17.97 8.75
C TYR A 152 8.44 17.18 9.46
N ASN A 153 7.95 17.64 10.60
CA ASN A 153 6.78 17.07 11.27
C ASN A 153 5.54 17.95 11.12
N TYR A 154 5.38 18.65 10.00
CA TYR A 154 4.16 19.40 9.71
C TYR A 154 2.93 18.47 9.69
N GLU A 155 1.84 18.92 10.31
CA GLU A 155 0.61 18.14 10.54
C GLU A 155 0.85 16.75 11.16
N ASP A 156 0.73 15.69 10.36
CA ASP A 156 0.83 14.28 10.75
C ASP A 156 2.13 13.63 10.26
N ALA A 157 3.09 14.42 9.78
CA ALA A 157 4.40 13.92 9.41
C ALA A 157 5.22 13.52 10.66
N VAL A 158 6.00 12.44 10.53
CA VAL A 158 6.82 11.89 11.60
C VAL A 158 8.28 11.97 11.22
N LEU A 159 9.08 12.61 12.07
CA LEU A 159 10.52 12.70 11.94
C LEU A 159 11.17 11.53 12.70
N ILE A 160 12.08 10.82 12.06
CA ILE A 160 12.75 9.63 12.63
C ILE A 160 14.27 9.81 12.66
N SER A 161 14.93 9.30 13.69
CA SER A 161 16.37 9.14 13.75
C SER A 161 16.85 7.96 12.90
N GLU A 162 17.92 8.16 12.13
CA GLU A 162 18.63 7.13 11.36
C GLU A 162 19.06 5.95 12.24
N ARG A 163 19.28 6.18 13.55
CA ARG A 163 19.56 5.13 14.53
C ARG A 163 18.54 3.99 14.47
N LEU A 164 17.25 4.31 14.29
CA LEU A 164 16.19 3.30 14.21
C LEU A 164 16.29 2.42 12.96
N VAL A 165 16.84 2.95 11.87
CA VAL A 165 17.11 2.21 10.62
C VAL A 165 18.38 1.38 10.75
N ARG A 166 19.41 1.95 11.36
CA ARG A 166 20.72 1.32 11.58
C ARG A 166 20.62 0.09 12.48
N ASP A 167 19.88 0.21 13.58
CA ASP A 167 19.73 -0.83 14.61
C ASP A 167 18.62 -1.86 14.27
N ASP A 168 18.03 -1.77 13.07
CA ASP A 168 16.92 -2.60 12.59
C ASP A 168 15.69 -2.59 13.53
N VAL A 169 15.39 -1.46 14.17
CA VAL A 169 14.33 -1.34 15.21
C VAL A 169 12.94 -1.63 14.63
N TYR A 170 12.62 -1.02 13.48
CA TYR A 170 11.33 -1.15 12.77
C TYR A 170 11.46 -1.96 11.48
N THR A 171 12.21 -3.06 11.55
CA THR A 171 12.41 -3.94 10.39
C THR A 171 11.47 -5.14 10.43
N SER A 172 10.81 -5.42 9.32
CA SER A 172 9.90 -6.54 9.12
C SER A 172 10.39 -7.47 8.00
N ILE A 173 9.86 -8.69 7.99
CA ILE A 173 10.07 -9.66 6.90
C ILE A 173 8.75 -9.87 6.19
N HIS A 174 8.76 -9.70 4.88
CA HIS A 174 7.64 -9.97 3.99
C HIS A 174 8.01 -11.15 3.10
N ILE A 175 7.05 -12.03 2.86
CA ILE A 175 7.23 -13.24 2.04
C ILE A 175 6.13 -13.22 0.99
N GLU A 176 6.54 -13.03 -0.25
CA GLU A 176 5.66 -13.08 -1.41
C GLU A 176 5.74 -14.46 -2.06
N GLU A 177 4.61 -14.85 -2.65
CA GLU A 177 4.42 -16.15 -3.28
C GLU A 177 4.14 -15.96 -4.77
N TYR A 178 5.00 -16.57 -5.58
CA TYR A 178 4.91 -16.56 -7.02
C TYR A 178 4.57 -17.96 -7.52
N GLU A 179 3.54 -18.05 -8.37
CA GLU A 179 3.09 -19.32 -8.93
C GLU A 179 3.32 -19.35 -10.45
N CYS A 180 3.79 -20.49 -10.95
CA CYS A 180 3.91 -20.78 -12.37
C CYS A 180 3.27 -22.13 -12.67
N GLU A 181 2.24 -22.14 -13.49
CA GLU A 181 1.58 -23.34 -13.99
C GLU A 181 2.06 -23.63 -15.43
N SER A 182 2.42 -24.89 -15.71
CA SER A 182 2.59 -25.43 -17.06
C SER A 182 1.32 -26.18 -17.45
N ARG A 183 0.74 -25.80 -18.60
CA ARG A 183 -0.55 -26.29 -19.08
C ARG A 183 -0.45 -27.00 -20.42
N ASP A 184 -1.37 -27.94 -20.66
CA ASP A 184 -1.59 -28.50 -21.98
C ASP A 184 -2.36 -27.49 -22.85
N THR A 185 -1.71 -27.01 -23.92
CA THR A 185 -2.39 -26.18 -24.93
C THR A 185 -2.73 -27.00 -26.17
N LYS A 186 -3.56 -26.45 -27.06
CA LYS A 186 -3.91 -27.10 -28.34
C LYS A 186 -2.69 -27.29 -29.25
N LEU A 187 -1.68 -26.42 -29.14
CA LEU A 187 -0.48 -26.40 -29.98
C LEU A 187 0.63 -27.29 -29.40
N GLY A 188 0.50 -27.72 -28.15
CA GLY A 188 1.47 -28.54 -27.44
C GLY A 188 1.49 -28.23 -25.93
N PRO A 189 2.16 -29.05 -25.12
CA PRO A 189 2.34 -28.77 -23.71
C PRO A 189 3.27 -27.57 -23.50
N GLU A 190 2.95 -26.71 -22.54
CA GLU A 190 3.92 -25.74 -22.02
C GLU A 190 4.98 -26.46 -21.18
N GLU A 191 6.24 -26.11 -21.36
CA GLU A 191 7.35 -26.76 -20.66
C GLU A 191 8.06 -25.78 -19.73
N ILE A 192 8.38 -26.24 -18.52
CA ILE A 192 9.24 -25.52 -17.58
C ILE A 192 10.67 -26.02 -17.83
N THR A 193 11.53 -25.12 -18.34
CA THR A 193 12.89 -25.46 -18.78
C THR A 193 13.84 -24.28 -18.63
N ARG A 194 15.13 -24.58 -18.46
CA ARG A 194 16.21 -23.59 -18.46
C ARG A 194 16.46 -23.00 -19.85
N GLU A 195 16.11 -23.73 -20.90
CA GLU A 195 16.43 -23.36 -22.28
C GLU A 195 15.41 -22.36 -22.87
N ILE A 196 15.55 -21.10 -22.48
CA ILE A 196 14.64 -20.02 -22.87
C ILE A 196 15.17 -19.30 -24.13
N PRO A 197 14.35 -19.08 -25.17
CA PRO A 197 14.79 -18.40 -26.38
C PRO A 197 15.12 -16.93 -26.12
N ASN A 198 16.13 -16.40 -26.82
CA ASN A 198 16.54 -14.98 -26.77
C ASN A 198 16.97 -14.44 -25.39
N VAL A 199 17.35 -15.33 -24.46
CA VAL A 199 17.82 -14.96 -23.12
C VAL A 199 19.32 -15.31 -23.01
N GLY A 200 20.13 -14.34 -22.57
CA GLY A 200 21.56 -14.55 -22.37
C GLY A 200 21.90 -15.37 -21.12
N ASP A 201 23.05 -16.02 -21.12
CA ASP A 201 23.50 -16.93 -20.04
C ASP A 201 23.54 -16.26 -18.65
N GLU A 202 23.78 -14.95 -18.59
CA GLU A 202 23.81 -14.18 -17.35
C GLU A 202 22.44 -14.18 -16.63
N ALA A 203 21.35 -14.09 -17.38
CA ALA A 203 19.99 -14.13 -16.82
C ALA A 203 19.58 -15.55 -16.39
N LEU A 204 20.24 -16.58 -16.91
CA LEU A 204 19.99 -18.00 -16.57
C LEU A 204 20.88 -18.49 -15.42
N LYS A 205 21.81 -17.68 -14.93
CA LYS A 205 22.84 -18.10 -13.95
C LYS A 205 22.26 -18.72 -12.66
N ASP A 206 21.13 -18.20 -12.20
CA ASP A 206 20.50 -18.59 -10.93
C ASP A 206 19.40 -19.66 -11.10
N LEU A 207 19.04 -20.00 -12.34
CA LEU A 207 18.15 -21.13 -12.61
C LEU A 207 18.91 -22.44 -12.43
N ASP A 208 18.20 -23.53 -12.14
CA ASP A 208 18.71 -24.89 -12.14
C ASP A 208 18.59 -25.53 -13.54
N GLU A 209 18.89 -26.83 -13.64
CA GLU A 209 18.76 -27.60 -14.89
C GLU A 209 17.28 -27.73 -15.34
N THR A 210 16.33 -27.63 -14.41
CA THR A 210 14.91 -27.73 -14.68
C THR A 210 14.26 -26.40 -15.04
N GLY A 211 15.01 -25.30 -15.01
CA GLY A 211 14.51 -23.94 -15.27
C GLY A 211 13.87 -23.28 -14.06
N VAL A 212 14.13 -23.77 -12.85
CA VAL A 212 13.60 -23.20 -11.61
C VAL A 212 14.72 -22.51 -10.83
N ILE A 213 14.44 -21.36 -10.23
CA ILE A 213 15.45 -20.63 -9.48
C ILE A 213 15.94 -21.38 -8.24
N ARG A 214 17.25 -21.31 -7.98
CA ARG A 214 17.86 -21.93 -6.80
C ARG A 214 17.47 -21.21 -5.50
N ILE A 215 17.30 -21.99 -4.42
CA ILE A 215 17.09 -21.45 -3.07
C ILE A 215 18.34 -20.68 -2.63
N GLY A 216 18.13 -19.50 -2.03
CA GLY A 216 19.19 -18.59 -1.58
C GLY A 216 19.74 -17.67 -2.67
N ALA A 217 19.16 -17.66 -3.88
CA ALA A 217 19.46 -16.63 -4.87
C ALA A 217 18.88 -15.27 -4.45
N GLU A 218 19.67 -14.21 -4.64
CA GLU A 218 19.19 -12.83 -4.54
C GLU A 218 18.61 -12.43 -5.89
N VAL A 219 17.36 -11.96 -5.88
CA VAL A 219 16.62 -11.59 -7.08
C VAL A 219 16.19 -10.15 -7.05
N ARG A 220 16.17 -9.54 -8.23
CA ARG A 220 15.71 -8.18 -8.49
C ARG A 220 14.61 -8.19 -9.54
N SER A 221 13.91 -7.06 -9.65
CA SER A 221 12.88 -6.86 -10.66
C SER A 221 13.39 -7.23 -12.07
N GLY A 222 12.63 -8.07 -12.79
CA GLY A 222 12.95 -8.53 -14.14
C GLY A 222 13.71 -9.87 -14.21
N ASP A 223 14.29 -10.34 -13.10
CA ASP A 223 14.98 -11.64 -13.04
C ASP A 223 13.99 -12.78 -13.23
N ILE A 224 14.44 -13.86 -13.89
CA ILE A 224 13.61 -15.03 -14.17
C ILE A 224 13.58 -15.93 -12.94
N ILE A 225 12.37 -16.21 -12.44
CA ILE A 225 12.15 -17.07 -11.29
C ILE A 225 11.83 -18.50 -11.75
N VAL A 226 11.00 -18.61 -12.79
CA VAL A 226 10.63 -19.90 -13.41
C VAL A 226 10.65 -19.72 -14.92
N GLY A 227 11.57 -20.43 -15.57
CA GLY A 227 11.68 -20.53 -17.02
C GLY A 227 10.51 -21.32 -17.60
N LYS A 228 9.67 -20.68 -18.40
CA LYS A 228 8.52 -21.33 -19.06
C LYS A 228 8.52 -20.98 -20.54
N VAL A 229 8.32 -22.01 -21.36
CA VAL A 229 8.20 -21.87 -22.81
C VAL A 229 6.84 -22.40 -23.27
N THR A 230 6.17 -21.62 -24.12
CA THR A 230 4.87 -21.99 -24.72
C THR A 230 5.05 -22.18 -26.22
N PRO A 231 4.59 -23.29 -26.83
CA PRO A 231 4.67 -23.47 -28.28
C PRO A 231 3.84 -22.40 -29.03
N LYS A 232 4.43 -21.82 -30.08
CA LYS A 232 3.83 -20.79 -30.94
C LYS A 232 3.38 -21.43 -32.26
N GLY A 233 2.16 -21.11 -32.71
CA GLY A 233 1.65 -21.58 -33.99
C GLY A 233 2.32 -20.87 -35.17
N GLU A 234 2.54 -21.58 -36.27
CA GLU A 234 3.20 -21.03 -37.48
C GLU A 234 2.37 -19.92 -38.16
N THR A 235 1.04 -19.93 -37.98
CA THR A 235 0.11 -18.96 -38.55
C THR A 235 0.10 -17.60 -37.85
N GLU A 236 0.63 -17.47 -36.64
CA GLU A 236 0.54 -16.26 -35.81
C GLU A 236 1.73 -15.29 -35.98
N LEU A 237 2.64 -15.54 -36.92
CA LEU A 237 3.79 -14.66 -37.17
C LEU A 237 3.37 -13.45 -38.00
N THR A 238 3.71 -12.23 -37.54
CA THR A 238 3.51 -11.00 -38.31
C THR A 238 4.41 -10.99 -39.55
N ALA A 239 4.08 -10.15 -40.55
CA ALA A 239 4.88 -10.04 -41.77
C ALA A 239 6.33 -9.65 -41.49
N GLU A 240 6.55 -8.76 -40.52
CA GLU A 240 7.86 -8.32 -40.05
C GLU A 240 8.60 -9.47 -39.38
N GLU A 241 7.96 -10.21 -38.45
CA GLU A 241 8.58 -11.36 -37.78
C GLU A 241 8.99 -12.45 -38.78
N ARG A 242 8.16 -12.69 -39.82
CA ARG A 242 8.48 -13.62 -40.91
C ARG A 242 9.71 -13.15 -41.70
N LEU A 243 9.81 -11.86 -42.00
CA LEU A 243 10.96 -11.29 -42.67
C LEU A 243 12.22 -11.39 -41.81
N TYR A 244 12.14 -11.05 -40.52
CA TYR A 244 13.24 -11.20 -39.56
C TYR A 244 13.74 -12.65 -39.52
N ARG A 245 12.83 -13.62 -39.45
CA ARG A 245 13.16 -15.06 -39.48
C ARG A 245 13.85 -15.47 -40.78
N ALA A 246 13.41 -14.94 -41.92
CA ALA A 246 14.01 -15.21 -43.23
C ALA A 246 15.43 -14.61 -43.37
N ILE A 247 15.67 -13.44 -42.77
CA ILE A 247 16.97 -12.74 -42.84
C ILE A 247 18.00 -13.35 -41.89
N PHE A 248 17.63 -13.54 -40.62
CA PHE A 248 18.59 -13.95 -39.58
C PHE A 248 18.80 -15.46 -39.50
N GLY A 249 17.99 -16.25 -40.21
CA GLY A 249 18.32 -17.65 -40.52
C GLY A 249 18.61 -18.51 -39.29
N GLU A 250 17.86 -18.33 -38.21
CA GLU A 250 17.93 -19.22 -37.06
C GLU A 250 16.74 -20.17 -37.05
N LYS A 251 17.01 -21.42 -36.63
CA LYS A 251 16.02 -22.30 -36.03
C LYS A 251 15.54 -21.67 -34.72
N ILE A 252 14.90 -20.50 -34.80
CA ILE A 252 14.16 -19.92 -33.70
C ILE A 252 13.21 -21.03 -33.30
N ARG A 253 13.43 -21.60 -32.12
CA ARG A 253 12.58 -22.65 -31.57
C ARG A 253 11.15 -22.14 -31.68
N GLU A 254 10.22 -23.01 -32.04
CA GLU A 254 8.79 -22.70 -32.20
C GLU A 254 8.12 -22.42 -30.85
N VAL A 255 8.83 -21.82 -29.90
CA VAL A 255 8.40 -21.58 -28.54
C VAL A 255 8.65 -20.11 -28.19
N ARG A 256 7.73 -19.55 -27.43
CA ARG A 256 7.78 -18.20 -26.90
C ARG A 256 8.16 -18.25 -25.43
N ASP A 257 8.97 -17.29 -24.99
CA ASP A 257 9.21 -17.06 -23.56
C ASP A 257 7.92 -16.57 -22.87
N THR A 258 7.42 -17.37 -21.94
CA THR A 258 6.28 -17.07 -21.05
C THR A 258 6.67 -17.26 -19.59
N SER A 259 7.97 -17.10 -19.30
CA SER A 259 8.57 -17.26 -17.99
C SER A 259 8.01 -16.28 -16.97
N VAL A 260 7.96 -16.73 -15.71
CA VAL A 260 7.60 -15.88 -14.58
C VAL A 260 8.83 -15.11 -14.12
N ARG A 261 8.70 -13.78 -14.09
CA ARG A 261 9.73 -12.84 -13.68
C ARG A 261 9.34 -12.11 -12.40
N VAL A 262 10.32 -11.64 -11.65
CA VAL A 262 10.08 -10.79 -10.49
C VAL A 262 9.41 -9.47 -10.96
N PRO A 263 8.25 -9.10 -10.41
CA PRO A 263 7.59 -7.84 -10.72
C PRO A 263 8.46 -6.61 -10.42
N HIS A 264 8.08 -5.48 -11.02
CA HIS A 264 8.79 -4.23 -10.77
C HIS A 264 8.59 -3.75 -9.34
N GLY A 265 9.67 -3.28 -8.72
CA GLY A 265 9.68 -2.79 -7.34
C GLY A 265 9.89 -3.89 -6.30
N GLU A 266 9.88 -5.16 -6.70
CA GLU A 266 10.16 -6.28 -5.82
C GLU A 266 11.60 -6.77 -5.93
N SER A 267 12.14 -7.15 -4.79
CA SER A 267 13.46 -7.75 -4.64
C SER A 267 13.50 -8.57 -3.36
N GLY A 268 14.39 -9.55 -3.31
CA GLY A 268 14.51 -10.38 -2.12
C GLY A 268 15.38 -11.60 -2.34
N ILE A 269 15.26 -12.54 -1.41
CA ILE A 269 15.99 -13.81 -1.43
C ILE A 269 14.97 -14.94 -1.58
N VAL A 270 15.24 -15.87 -2.48
CA VAL A 270 14.43 -17.09 -2.62
C VAL A 270 14.62 -17.95 -1.36
N VAL A 271 13.56 -18.15 -0.58
CA VAL A 271 13.63 -18.90 0.68
C VAL A 271 13.17 -20.35 0.55
N ASP A 272 12.20 -20.61 -0.33
CA ASP A 272 11.62 -21.93 -0.52
C ASP A 272 11.05 -22.05 -1.94
N VAL A 273 11.10 -23.25 -2.49
CA VAL A 273 10.55 -23.58 -3.80
C VAL A 273 9.84 -24.91 -3.69
N LYS A 274 8.57 -24.94 -4.12
CA LYS A 274 7.74 -26.15 -4.10
C LYS A 274 7.29 -26.47 -5.51
N THR A 275 7.58 -27.69 -5.92
CA THR A 275 7.19 -28.22 -7.23
C THR A 275 6.16 -29.32 -7.02
N PHE A 276 4.99 -29.13 -7.62
CA PHE A 276 3.89 -30.10 -7.64
C PHE A 276 3.77 -30.67 -9.05
N THR A 277 3.70 -31.99 -9.15
CA THR A 277 3.60 -32.70 -10.43
C THR A 277 2.41 -33.66 -10.39
N ARG A 278 1.77 -33.84 -11.55
CA ARG A 278 0.65 -34.81 -11.66
C ARG A 278 1.09 -36.24 -11.29
N GLU A 279 2.35 -36.59 -11.55
CA GLU A 279 2.93 -37.90 -11.24
C GLU A 279 3.05 -38.17 -9.73
N ASN A 280 3.26 -37.13 -8.92
CA ASN A 280 3.34 -37.25 -7.46
C ASN A 280 1.96 -37.31 -6.78
N ASN A 281 0.89 -37.44 -7.57
CA ASN A 281 -0.49 -37.54 -7.11
C ASN A 281 -0.97 -36.30 -6.33
N ASP A 282 -0.45 -35.13 -6.70
CA ASP A 282 -0.93 -33.83 -6.24
C ASP A 282 -2.24 -33.46 -6.96
N GLU A 283 -3.24 -32.94 -6.23
CA GLU A 283 -4.50 -32.45 -6.81
C GLU A 283 -4.26 -31.15 -7.61
N LEU A 284 -3.87 -31.30 -8.87
CA LEU A 284 -3.70 -30.20 -9.82
C LEU A 284 -5.01 -29.93 -10.58
N LYS A 285 -5.21 -28.66 -10.98
CA LYS A 285 -6.33 -28.27 -11.84
C LYS A 285 -6.27 -29.04 -13.17
N HIS A 286 -7.44 -29.30 -13.77
CA HIS A 286 -7.52 -29.96 -15.07
C HIS A 286 -6.69 -29.21 -16.13
N GLY A 287 -5.86 -29.94 -16.86
CA GLY A 287 -4.96 -29.38 -17.88
C GLY A 287 -3.64 -28.79 -17.35
N VAL A 288 -3.40 -28.78 -16.03
CA VAL A 288 -2.10 -28.38 -15.45
C VAL A 288 -1.23 -29.62 -15.23
N ASN A 289 -0.03 -29.63 -15.80
CA ASN A 289 0.92 -30.75 -15.69
C ASN A 289 1.87 -30.59 -14.50
N LYS A 290 2.38 -29.37 -14.33
CA LYS A 290 3.35 -29.00 -13.30
C LYS A 290 3.01 -27.61 -12.75
N LEU A 291 3.07 -27.47 -11.43
CA LEU A 291 2.90 -26.20 -10.72
C LEU A 291 4.17 -25.95 -9.89
N VAL A 292 4.81 -24.81 -10.10
CA VAL A 292 5.98 -24.38 -9.32
C VAL A 292 5.58 -23.15 -8.51
N ARG A 293 5.78 -23.22 -7.19
CA ARG A 293 5.62 -22.11 -6.26
C ARG A 293 6.97 -21.66 -5.75
N VAL A 294 7.26 -20.37 -5.84
CA VAL A 294 8.50 -19.78 -5.37
C VAL A 294 8.19 -18.74 -4.32
N TYR A 295 8.82 -18.86 -3.16
CA TYR A 295 8.68 -17.93 -2.05
C TYR A 295 9.89 -17.01 -2.01
N ILE A 296 9.65 -15.71 -2.14
CA ILE A 296 10.68 -14.68 -2.07
C ILE A 296 10.49 -13.91 -0.76
N ALA A 297 11.51 -13.88 0.08
CA ALA A 297 11.50 -13.10 1.30
C ALA A 297 12.26 -11.78 1.13
N GLN A 298 11.65 -10.69 1.56
CA GLN A 298 12.22 -9.36 1.58
C GLN A 298 12.32 -8.84 3.01
N LYS A 299 13.51 -8.35 3.38
CA LYS A 299 13.72 -7.61 4.62
C LYS A 299 13.40 -6.14 4.38
N ARG A 300 12.33 -5.63 4.98
CA ARG A 300 11.87 -4.25 4.81
C ARG A 300 12.20 -3.41 6.03
N LYS A 301 13.19 -2.53 5.88
CA LYS A 301 13.53 -1.51 6.88
C LYS A 301 12.44 -0.42 6.90
N ILE A 302 12.49 0.48 7.87
CA ILE A 302 11.63 1.66 7.87
C ILE A 302 12.17 2.67 6.85
N SER A 303 11.30 3.18 5.99
CA SER A 303 11.63 4.11 4.92
C SER A 303 10.76 5.37 4.98
N VAL A 304 11.21 6.44 4.33
CA VAL A 304 10.38 7.63 4.10
C VAL A 304 9.13 7.24 3.30
N GLY A 305 7.96 7.66 3.75
CA GLY A 305 6.67 7.26 3.17
C GLY A 305 5.98 6.10 3.89
N ASP A 306 6.68 5.36 4.76
CA ASP A 306 6.04 4.33 5.59
C ASP A 306 5.10 4.97 6.62
N LYS A 307 4.00 4.28 6.92
CA LYS A 307 3.04 4.74 7.91
C LYS A 307 3.32 4.14 9.28
N MET A 308 3.34 4.99 10.29
CA MET A 308 3.47 4.61 11.69
C MET A 308 2.31 5.15 12.52
N ALA A 309 2.08 4.57 13.69
CA ALA A 309 1.03 5.03 14.60
C ALA A 309 1.31 4.65 16.04
N GLY A 310 0.77 5.41 16.99
CA GLY A 310 0.66 5.00 18.38
C GLY A 310 -0.69 4.34 18.67
N ARG A 311 -0.86 3.86 19.91
CA ARG A 311 -2.11 3.20 20.36
C ARG A 311 -3.27 4.18 20.55
N HIS A 312 -2.98 5.47 20.66
CA HIS A 312 -3.94 6.55 20.93
C HIS A 312 -4.51 7.20 19.66
N GLY A 313 -4.42 6.53 18.51
CA GLY A 313 -4.95 7.02 17.23
C GLY A 313 -4.15 8.16 16.59
N ASN A 314 -2.93 8.42 17.08
CA ASN A 314 -1.96 9.31 16.46
C ASN A 314 -1.24 8.58 15.32
N LYS A 315 -1.68 8.83 14.07
CA LYS A 315 -1.10 8.25 12.86
C LYS A 315 -0.21 9.27 12.16
N GLY A 316 0.82 8.79 11.48
CA GLY A 316 1.65 9.64 10.67
C GLY A 316 2.47 8.90 9.63
N VAL A 317 3.02 9.66 8.69
CA VAL A 317 3.90 9.14 7.63
C VAL A 317 5.31 9.64 7.90
N VAL A 318 6.29 8.76 7.75
CA VAL A 318 7.70 9.15 7.88
C VAL A 318 8.04 10.14 6.77
N SER A 319 8.34 11.38 7.14
CA SER A 319 8.68 12.44 6.18
C SER A 319 10.17 12.54 5.92
N ARG A 320 10.98 12.38 6.97
CA ARG A 320 12.43 12.45 6.90
C ARG A 320 13.07 11.56 7.95
N ILE A 321 14.19 10.96 7.55
CA ILE A 321 15.10 10.25 8.44
C ILE A 321 16.32 11.14 8.60
N LEU A 322 16.57 11.65 9.82
CA LEU A 322 17.71 12.51 10.13
C LEU A 322 18.87 11.70 10.71
N PRO A 323 20.13 12.07 10.41
CA PRO A 323 21.28 11.53 11.12
C PRO A 323 21.14 11.71 12.63
N ALA A 324 21.69 10.79 13.42
CA ALA A 324 21.53 10.80 14.88
C ALA A 324 22.19 12.02 15.53
N GLU A 325 23.25 12.54 14.91
CA GLU A 325 23.97 13.75 15.32
C GLU A 325 23.16 15.04 15.14
N ASP A 326 22.26 15.08 14.15
CA ASP A 326 21.40 16.23 13.87
C ASP A 326 20.12 16.23 14.74
N MET A 327 19.79 15.09 15.35
CA MET A 327 18.59 14.96 16.16
C MET A 327 18.73 15.77 17.44
N PRO A 328 17.65 16.41 17.93
CA PRO A 328 17.64 16.99 19.25
C PRO A 328 17.99 15.94 20.31
N PHE A 329 18.81 16.33 21.27
CA PHE A 329 19.39 15.42 22.25
C PHE A 329 19.25 15.93 23.69
N LEU A 330 19.22 14.98 24.62
CA LEU A 330 19.16 15.23 26.06
C LEU A 330 20.52 15.68 26.60
N SER A 331 20.56 16.27 27.80
CA SER A 331 21.81 16.74 28.42
C SER A 331 22.86 15.64 28.69
N ASP A 332 22.46 14.36 28.66
CA ASP A 332 23.34 13.19 28.76
C ASP A 332 23.95 12.77 27.40
N GLY A 333 23.59 13.45 26.31
CA GLY A 333 24.01 13.13 24.95
C GLY A 333 23.09 12.16 24.20
N THR A 334 22.02 11.67 24.82
CA THR A 334 21.09 10.73 24.16
C THR A 334 20.20 11.46 23.16
N PRO A 335 20.26 11.16 21.84
CA PRO A 335 19.38 11.76 20.85
C PRO A 335 17.96 11.19 20.93
N LEU A 336 16.97 11.99 20.54
CA LEU A 336 15.60 11.51 20.36
C LEU A 336 15.52 10.50 19.22
N ASP A 337 14.59 9.54 19.34
CA ASP A 337 14.32 8.56 18.28
C ASP A 337 13.28 9.07 17.28
N ILE A 338 12.23 9.69 17.79
CA ILE A 338 11.12 10.22 17.00
C ILE A 338 10.74 11.61 17.53
N VAL A 339 10.44 12.54 16.62
CA VAL A 339 9.88 13.84 16.98
C VAL A 339 8.46 13.96 16.41
N LEU A 340 7.49 14.18 17.30
CA LEU A 340 6.08 14.34 16.96
C LEU A 340 5.64 15.79 17.14
N ASN A 341 4.70 16.21 16.31
CA ASN A 341 4.16 17.56 16.36
C ASN A 341 3.17 17.71 17.54
N PRO A 342 3.37 18.66 18.46
CA PRO A 342 2.44 18.90 19.57
C PRO A 342 1.08 19.41 19.11
N LEU A 343 0.97 20.09 17.96
CA LEU A 343 -0.28 20.71 17.48
C LEU A 343 -1.39 19.67 17.20
N GLY A 344 -1.00 18.43 16.92
CA GLY A 344 -1.93 17.35 16.66
C GLY A 344 -2.62 16.77 17.90
N VAL A 345 -2.19 17.11 19.12
CA VAL A 345 -2.74 16.53 20.35
C VAL A 345 -4.01 17.26 20.83
N PRO A 346 -4.03 18.60 20.98
CA PRO A 346 -5.20 19.31 21.52
C PRO A 346 -6.44 19.19 20.62
N SER A 347 -6.27 19.30 19.30
CA SER A 347 -7.36 19.22 18.33
C SER A 347 -8.00 17.83 18.25
N ARG A 348 -7.30 16.79 18.69
CA ARG A 348 -7.73 15.39 18.61
C ARG A 348 -8.21 14.83 19.94
N MET A 349 -7.97 15.54 21.04
CA MET A 349 -8.36 15.15 22.40
C MET A 349 -7.92 13.72 22.77
N ASN A 350 -6.70 13.34 22.41
CA ASN A 350 -6.08 12.06 22.75
C ASN A 350 -4.89 12.26 23.71
N ILE A 351 -5.23 12.77 24.90
CA ILE A 351 -4.28 13.17 25.94
C ILE A 351 -3.59 11.93 26.55
N GLY A 352 -4.22 10.75 26.45
CA GLY A 352 -3.64 9.48 26.92
C GLY A 352 -2.23 9.23 26.40
N GLN A 353 -1.91 9.71 25.19
CA GLN A 353 -0.58 9.57 24.61
C GLN A 353 0.50 10.36 25.39
N LEU A 354 0.16 11.51 25.97
CA LEU A 354 1.09 12.30 26.79
C LEU A 354 1.31 11.63 28.14
N LEU A 355 0.24 11.09 28.73
CA LEU A 355 0.32 10.31 29.97
C LEU A 355 1.19 9.05 29.78
N GLU A 356 1.05 8.37 28.63
CA GLU A 356 1.90 7.23 28.26
C GLU A 356 3.38 7.64 28.19
N VAL A 357 3.68 8.75 27.52
CA VAL A 357 5.06 9.27 27.37
C VAL A 357 5.68 9.59 28.72
N HIS A 358 4.94 10.29 29.56
CA HIS A 358 5.35 10.69 30.89
C HIS A 358 5.63 9.49 31.79
N LEU A 359 4.64 8.60 31.96
CA LEU A 359 4.79 7.41 32.78
C LEU A 359 5.87 6.48 32.21
N GLY A 360 5.95 6.35 30.88
CA GLY A 360 6.94 5.54 30.19
C GLY A 360 8.37 6.00 30.45
N ARG A 361 8.62 7.31 30.57
CA ARG A 361 9.94 7.84 30.92
C ARG A 361 10.31 7.52 32.36
N ALA A 362 9.42 7.79 33.30
CA ALA A 362 9.63 7.49 34.71
C ALA A 362 9.86 5.98 34.91
N ALA A 363 9.02 5.14 34.27
CA ALA A 363 9.15 3.70 34.31
C ALA A 363 10.49 3.22 33.75
N ARG A 364 10.98 3.80 32.64
CA ARG A 364 12.30 3.43 32.09
C ARG A 364 13.45 3.78 33.02
N LEU A 365 13.42 4.94 33.69
CA LEU A 365 14.45 5.33 34.65
C LEU A 365 14.45 4.44 35.89
N LEU A 366 13.27 4.03 36.35
CA LEU A 366 13.08 3.16 37.51
C LEU A 366 13.24 1.66 37.19
N GLY A 367 13.34 1.29 35.91
CA GLY A 367 13.37 -0.10 35.46
C GLY A 367 12.02 -0.83 35.65
N TRP A 368 10.92 -0.09 35.65
CA TRP A 368 9.57 -0.62 35.82
C TRP A 368 8.95 -1.04 34.50
N LYS A 369 8.08 -2.05 34.59
CA LYS A 369 7.10 -2.40 33.56
C LYS A 369 5.73 -2.31 34.22
N VAL A 370 4.86 -1.47 33.67
CA VAL A 370 3.63 -1.03 34.35
C VAL A 370 2.41 -1.51 33.57
N ALA A 371 1.39 -1.98 34.28
CA ALA A 371 0.07 -2.22 33.71
C ALA A 371 -0.88 -1.14 34.22
N THR A 372 -1.46 -0.36 33.31
CA THR A 372 -2.54 0.59 33.58
C THR A 372 -3.84 0.08 32.94
N PRO A 373 -4.69 -0.63 33.69
CA PRO A 373 -5.97 -1.11 33.20
C PRO A 373 -6.84 -0.01 32.60
N VAL A 374 -7.69 -0.38 31.65
CA VAL A 374 -8.68 0.52 31.04
C VAL A 374 -9.71 0.94 32.08
N PHE A 375 -9.91 2.26 32.25
CA PHE A 375 -10.80 2.92 33.21
C PHE A 375 -10.52 2.70 34.72
N ASP A 376 -9.49 1.94 35.07
CA ASP A 376 -9.05 1.67 36.46
C ASP A 376 -7.51 1.65 36.50
N GLY A 377 -6.93 2.66 35.86
CA GLY A 377 -5.50 2.78 35.59
C GLY A 377 -4.80 3.76 36.51
N ALA A 378 -3.53 4.05 36.18
CA ALA A 378 -2.77 5.10 36.86
C ALA A 378 -3.47 6.47 36.69
N THR A 379 -3.49 7.24 37.77
CA THR A 379 -4.00 8.61 37.81
C THR A 379 -2.89 9.62 37.55
N GLU A 380 -3.23 10.89 37.36
CA GLU A 380 -2.23 11.97 37.22
C GLU A 380 -1.33 12.08 38.45
N ASP A 381 -1.89 11.92 39.66
CA ASP A 381 -1.13 11.94 40.90
C ASP A 381 -0.08 10.81 40.97
N ASP A 382 -0.43 9.61 40.48
CA ASP A 382 0.51 8.48 40.40
C ASP A 382 1.66 8.77 39.42
N VAL A 383 1.37 9.46 38.32
CA VAL A 383 2.40 9.87 37.34
C VAL A 383 3.35 10.90 37.95
N ILE A 384 2.82 11.88 38.69
CA ILE A 384 3.62 12.87 39.42
C ILE A 384 4.47 12.20 40.52
N GLU A 385 3.92 11.22 41.24
CA GLU A 385 4.69 10.43 42.20
C GLU A 385 5.83 9.66 41.52
N ALA A 386 5.58 9.07 40.35
CA ALA A 386 6.60 8.42 39.55
C ALA A 386 7.71 9.38 39.09
N PHE A 387 7.38 10.64 38.78
CA PHE A 387 8.38 11.68 38.50
C PHE A 387 9.29 11.93 39.70
N ARG A 388 8.71 12.12 40.89
CA ARG A 388 9.48 12.35 42.12
C ARG A 388 10.41 11.18 42.45
N LEU A 389 9.92 9.95 42.30
CA LEU A 389 10.72 8.74 42.52
C LEU A 389 11.86 8.59 41.51
N SER A 390 11.63 8.98 40.25
CA SER A 390 12.64 8.93 39.18
C SER A 390 13.59 10.13 39.15
N GLY A 391 13.37 11.14 39.98
CA GLY A 391 14.15 12.37 39.99
C GLY A 391 13.89 13.28 38.79
N MET A 392 12.73 13.15 38.14
CA MET A 392 12.26 14.03 37.09
C MET A 392 11.57 15.26 37.68
N ASP A 393 11.51 16.36 36.90
CA ASP A 393 10.71 17.52 37.25
C ASP A 393 9.21 17.15 37.27
N ASP A 394 8.45 17.76 38.20
CA ASP A 394 7.00 17.52 38.35
C ASP A 394 6.19 17.90 37.08
N ASP A 395 6.75 18.73 36.17
CA ASP A 395 6.13 19.08 34.88
C ASP A 395 6.37 18.05 33.75
N GLY A 396 7.20 17.03 34.01
CA GLY A 396 7.55 15.97 33.07
C GLY A 396 8.33 16.44 31.83
N LYS A 397 8.79 17.70 31.79
CA LYS A 397 9.53 18.29 30.66
C LYS A 397 11.03 18.26 30.93
N THR A 398 11.81 18.36 29.86
CA THR A 398 13.28 18.41 29.98
C THR A 398 13.89 19.33 28.96
N VAL A 399 15.07 19.83 29.30
CA VAL A 399 15.90 20.63 28.42
C VAL A 399 16.43 19.76 27.28
N LEU A 400 16.25 20.21 26.05
CA LEU A 400 16.87 19.64 24.86
C LEU A 400 17.92 20.60 24.30
N HIS A 401 18.86 20.01 23.58
CA HIS A 401 19.85 20.71 22.78
C HIS A 401 19.63 20.37 21.31
N ASP A 402 19.84 21.35 20.44
CA ASP A 402 19.81 21.16 19.00
C ASP A 402 21.07 20.40 18.57
N GLY A 403 20.91 19.28 17.88
CA GLY A 403 22.01 18.43 17.39
C GLY A 403 22.95 19.15 16.42
N ARG A 404 22.44 20.14 15.67
CA ARG A 404 23.22 20.84 14.63
C ARG A 404 24.08 21.97 15.18
N THR A 405 23.56 22.73 16.13
CA THR A 405 24.22 23.90 16.71
C THR A 405 24.86 23.60 18.06
N GLY A 406 24.32 22.65 18.80
CA GLY A 406 24.65 22.36 20.21
C GLY A 406 23.93 23.29 21.20
N ASP A 407 23.23 24.32 20.70
CA ASP A 407 22.54 25.29 21.53
C ASP A 407 21.32 24.67 22.22
N ARG A 408 21.00 25.20 23.39
CA ARG A 408 19.84 24.77 24.15
C ARG A 408 18.56 25.37 23.54
N PHE A 409 17.49 24.60 23.42
CA PHE A 409 16.17 25.15 23.10
C PHE A 409 15.68 26.13 24.18
N ASP A 410 14.94 27.16 23.77
CA ASP A 410 14.44 28.20 24.68
C ASP A 410 13.49 27.65 25.74
N ASN A 411 12.62 26.70 25.35
CA ASN A 411 11.61 26.09 26.22
C ASN A 411 11.93 24.62 26.48
N LYS A 412 11.59 24.15 27.70
CA LYS A 412 11.61 22.71 28.01
C LYS A 412 10.56 21.97 27.18
N VAL A 413 10.89 20.76 26.76
CA VAL A 413 10.08 19.92 25.86
C VAL A 413 9.61 18.66 26.59
N THR A 414 8.38 18.23 26.31
CA THR A 414 7.86 16.94 26.79
C THR A 414 8.54 15.81 26.03
N ILE A 415 9.24 14.94 26.78
CA ILE A 415 10.01 13.82 26.24
C ILE A 415 9.72 12.60 27.09
N GLY A 416 9.61 11.44 26.45
CA GLY A 416 9.50 10.19 27.16
C GLY A 416 9.36 8.99 26.25
N ILE A 417 8.92 7.89 26.82
CA ILE A 417 8.87 6.61 26.11
C ILE A 417 7.43 6.33 25.72
N MET A 418 7.18 6.19 24.43
CA MET A 418 5.88 5.79 23.89
C MET A 418 6.02 4.48 23.14
N TYR A 419 4.97 3.65 23.18
CA TYR A 419 4.88 2.47 22.35
C TYR A 419 4.35 2.82 20.95
N TYR A 420 5.23 2.73 19.95
CA TYR A 420 4.93 3.16 18.59
C TYR A 420 5.05 1.99 17.60
N LEU A 421 4.11 1.92 16.66
CA LEU A 421 3.87 0.78 15.78
C LEU A 421 4.21 1.13 14.32
N LYS A 422 4.75 0.16 13.58
CA LYS A 422 4.87 0.20 12.12
C LYS A 422 3.64 -0.47 11.51
N LEU A 423 2.93 0.21 10.62
CA LEU A 423 1.73 -0.30 9.96
C LEU A 423 2.07 -0.97 8.62
N LEU A 424 1.22 -1.88 8.16
CA LEU A 424 1.35 -2.59 6.88
C LEU A 424 1.17 -1.68 5.64
N HIS A 425 1.08 -0.37 5.84
CA HIS A 425 1.02 0.62 4.77
C HIS A 425 2.43 1.11 4.45
N LEU A 426 3.14 0.32 3.66
CA LEU A 426 4.51 0.59 3.26
C LEU A 426 4.55 1.34 1.92
N VAL A 427 5.55 2.22 1.75
CA VAL A 427 5.68 3.03 0.53
C VAL A 427 6.00 2.16 -0.69
N ASP A 428 6.83 1.13 -0.51
CA ASP A 428 7.27 0.23 -1.58
C ASP A 428 6.08 -0.48 -2.25
N ASP A 429 5.02 -0.75 -1.49
CA ASP A 429 3.80 -1.37 -2.00
C ASP A 429 2.90 -0.35 -2.73
N LYS A 430 2.99 0.93 -2.37
CA LYS A 430 2.11 1.99 -2.88
C LYS A 430 2.65 2.72 -4.09
N ILE A 431 3.97 2.82 -4.23
CA ILE A 431 4.56 3.47 -5.40
C ILE A 431 4.22 2.66 -6.65
N HIS A 432 3.70 3.36 -7.66
CA HIS A 432 3.34 2.79 -8.94
C HIS A 432 3.55 3.84 -10.02
N ALA A 433 4.19 3.44 -11.10
CA ALA A 433 4.41 4.28 -12.27
C ALA A 433 4.20 3.43 -13.52
N ARG A 434 3.57 4.03 -14.53
CA ARG A 434 3.31 3.41 -15.81
C ARG A 434 3.66 4.40 -16.92
N SER A 435 4.45 3.94 -17.88
CA SER A 435 4.62 4.62 -19.18
C SER A 435 3.61 4.04 -20.17
N ILE A 436 3.85 2.80 -20.60
CA ILE A 436 2.95 1.99 -21.42
C ILE A 436 2.60 0.71 -20.67
N GLY A 437 1.56 0.01 -21.11
CA GLY A 437 1.13 -1.22 -20.44
C GLY A 437 -0.04 -1.87 -21.17
N PRO A 438 -0.64 -2.90 -20.55
CA PRO A 438 -1.77 -3.59 -21.14
C PRO A 438 -3.04 -2.71 -21.17
N TYR A 439 -3.92 -3.08 -22.08
CA TYR A 439 -5.20 -2.40 -22.34
C TYR A 439 -6.35 -3.39 -22.23
N SER A 440 -7.53 -2.88 -21.89
CA SER A 440 -8.78 -3.62 -21.91
C SER A 440 -9.11 -4.06 -23.34
N LEU A 441 -9.58 -5.30 -23.50
CA LEU A 441 -9.97 -5.81 -24.82
C LEU A 441 -11.17 -5.06 -25.40
N VAL A 442 -12.10 -4.63 -24.55
CA VAL A 442 -13.36 -4.01 -24.97
C VAL A 442 -13.18 -2.51 -25.12
N THR A 443 -12.81 -1.83 -24.03
CA THR A 443 -12.76 -0.36 -24.00
C THR A 443 -11.47 0.21 -24.56
N GLN A 444 -10.46 -0.63 -24.80
CA GLN A 444 -9.09 -0.21 -25.20
C GLN A 444 -8.39 0.76 -24.24
N GLN A 445 -8.97 1.01 -23.07
CA GLN A 445 -8.38 1.83 -22.02
C GLN A 445 -7.26 1.09 -21.28
N PRO A 446 -6.29 1.84 -20.72
CA PRO A 446 -5.32 1.30 -19.77
C PRO A 446 -6.00 0.44 -18.70
N LEU A 447 -5.51 -0.79 -18.47
CA LEU A 447 -6.04 -1.62 -17.38
C LEU A 447 -5.90 -0.90 -16.02
N GLY A 448 -6.70 -1.30 -15.04
CA GLY A 448 -6.65 -0.75 -13.69
C GLY A 448 -5.75 -1.57 -12.75
N GLY A 449 -5.13 -0.89 -11.78
CA GLY A 449 -4.44 -1.54 -10.66
C GLY A 449 -2.97 -1.90 -10.90
N LYS A 450 -2.17 -1.80 -9.83
CA LYS A 450 -0.71 -2.00 -9.84
C LYS A 450 -0.30 -3.39 -10.35
N ALA A 451 -1.02 -4.45 -9.93
CA ALA A 451 -0.71 -5.83 -10.31
C ALA A 451 -0.79 -6.09 -11.82
N GLN A 452 -1.57 -5.30 -12.55
CA GLN A 452 -1.75 -5.41 -14.00
C GLN A 452 -0.94 -4.36 -14.77
N PHE A 453 0.01 -3.66 -14.13
CA PHE A 453 0.65 -2.48 -14.73
C PHE A 453 -0.38 -1.44 -15.20
N GLY A 454 -1.39 -1.23 -14.37
CA GLY A 454 -2.53 -0.39 -14.71
C GLY A 454 -2.24 1.12 -14.73
N GLY A 455 -3.08 1.89 -15.41
CA GLY A 455 -3.03 3.35 -15.40
C GLY A 455 -3.71 3.92 -14.15
N GLN A 456 -3.44 5.20 -13.86
CA GLN A 456 -4.21 5.96 -12.88
C GLN A 456 -5.53 6.38 -13.50
N ARG A 457 -6.64 6.26 -12.74
CA ARG A 457 -7.93 6.77 -13.19
C ARG A 457 -7.92 8.30 -13.16
N PHE A 458 -8.21 8.91 -14.30
CA PHE A 458 -8.57 10.31 -14.39
C PHE A 458 -10.10 10.39 -14.38
N GLY A 459 -10.67 10.84 -13.26
CA GLY A 459 -12.10 10.86 -13.04
C GLY A 459 -12.76 12.15 -13.53
N GLU A 460 -14.08 12.17 -13.45
CA GLU A 460 -14.91 13.33 -13.80
C GLU A 460 -14.53 14.59 -13.00
N MET A 461 -14.23 14.44 -11.71
CA MET A 461 -13.80 15.57 -10.87
C MET A 461 -12.46 16.16 -11.34
N GLU A 462 -11.53 15.32 -11.81
CA GLU A 462 -10.27 15.80 -12.36
C GLU A 462 -10.44 16.43 -13.76
N VAL A 463 -11.41 15.96 -14.54
CA VAL A 463 -11.81 16.60 -15.81
C VAL A 463 -12.31 18.02 -15.56
N TRP A 464 -13.25 18.21 -14.63
CA TRP A 464 -13.76 19.53 -14.26
C TRP A 464 -12.65 20.48 -13.80
N ALA A 465 -11.65 19.95 -13.10
CA ALA A 465 -10.50 20.75 -12.69
C ALA A 465 -9.75 21.30 -13.92
N LEU A 466 -9.48 20.48 -14.95
CA LEU A 466 -8.82 20.93 -16.17
C LEU A 466 -9.69 21.87 -17.01
N GLU A 467 -11.00 21.63 -17.06
CA GLU A 467 -11.96 22.53 -17.72
C GLU A 467 -11.95 23.91 -17.07
N ALA A 468 -11.96 23.98 -15.74
CA ALA A 468 -11.89 25.24 -14.99
C ALA A 468 -10.57 26.00 -15.24
N TYR A 469 -9.46 25.30 -15.47
CA TYR A 469 -8.20 25.93 -15.87
C TYR A 469 -8.16 26.37 -17.34
N GLY A 470 -9.12 25.95 -18.17
CA GLY A 470 -9.06 26.13 -19.63
C GLY A 470 -7.97 25.29 -20.30
N ALA A 471 -7.55 24.19 -19.67
CA ALA A 471 -6.46 23.34 -20.15
C ALA A 471 -6.93 22.34 -21.23
N SER A 472 -7.42 22.87 -22.35
CA SER A 472 -8.06 22.10 -23.44
C SER A 472 -7.16 21.02 -24.04
N TYR A 473 -5.92 21.36 -24.41
CA TYR A 473 -4.95 20.40 -24.97
C TYR A 473 -4.57 19.29 -23.99
N THR A 474 -4.38 19.63 -22.71
CA THR A 474 -4.06 18.63 -21.68
C THR A 474 -5.22 17.67 -21.46
N LEU A 475 -6.45 18.19 -21.42
CA LEU A 475 -7.65 17.37 -21.30
C LEU A 475 -7.81 16.45 -22.52
N GLN A 476 -7.67 17.00 -23.73
CA GLN A 476 -7.73 16.22 -24.96
C GLN A 476 -6.69 15.10 -24.98
N GLU A 477 -5.44 15.39 -24.61
CA GLU A 477 -4.35 14.41 -24.56
C GLU A 477 -4.66 13.26 -23.59
N ILE A 478 -5.19 13.56 -22.41
CA ILE A 478 -5.56 12.57 -21.39
C ILE A 478 -6.70 11.66 -21.88
N LEU A 479 -7.71 12.24 -22.54
CA LEU A 479 -8.88 11.51 -23.03
C LEU A 479 -8.62 10.71 -24.32
N THR A 480 -7.52 10.97 -25.04
CA THR A 480 -7.23 10.35 -26.35
C THR A 480 -5.93 9.53 -26.32
N VAL A 481 -4.80 10.15 -26.68
CA VAL A 481 -3.50 9.48 -26.93
C VAL A 481 -2.90 8.82 -25.69
N LYS A 482 -3.27 9.26 -24.48
CA LYS A 482 -2.88 8.62 -23.21
C LYS A 482 -3.82 7.50 -22.76
N SER A 483 -4.94 7.29 -23.44
CA SER A 483 -5.99 6.35 -23.07
C SER A 483 -6.31 5.38 -24.20
N ASP A 484 -7.35 5.64 -24.98
CA ASP A 484 -8.04 4.70 -25.86
C ASP A 484 -8.02 5.09 -27.34
N ASP A 485 -7.25 6.12 -27.73
CA ASP A 485 -6.89 6.31 -29.14
C ASP A 485 -5.82 5.29 -29.54
N ILE A 486 -6.26 4.17 -30.13
CA ILE A 486 -5.41 3.04 -30.52
C ILE A 486 -4.29 3.47 -31.47
N THR A 487 -4.62 4.30 -32.47
CA THR A 487 -3.66 4.75 -33.48
C THR A 487 -2.80 5.89 -32.97
N GLY A 488 -3.40 6.84 -32.26
CA GLY A 488 -2.73 8.02 -31.74
C GLY A 488 -1.70 7.65 -30.67
N ARG A 489 -1.99 6.69 -29.77
CA ARG A 489 -1.01 6.27 -28.74
C ARG A 489 0.26 5.66 -29.34
N THR A 490 0.15 4.86 -30.38
CA THR A 490 1.30 4.24 -31.06
C THR A 490 2.13 5.29 -31.78
N LYS A 491 1.49 6.16 -32.57
CA LYS A 491 2.18 7.26 -33.25
C LYS A 491 2.80 8.26 -32.28
N THR A 492 2.14 8.54 -31.16
CA THR A 492 2.67 9.39 -30.09
C THR A 492 3.93 8.78 -29.48
N TYR A 493 3.93 7.48 -29.19
CA TYR A 493 5.12 6.80 -28.69
C TYR A 493 6.28 6.87 -29.70
N GLU A 494 6.01 6.63 -30.98
CA GLU A 494 7.02 6.78 -32.03
C GLU A 494 7.56 8.22 -32.15
N ALA A 495 6.67 9.22 -32.12
CA ALA A 495 7.06 10.62 -32.19
C ALA A 495 7.96 11.00 -31.02
N ILE A 496 7.63 10.58 -29.80
CA ILE A 496 8.46 10.80 -28.60
C ILE A 496 9.85 10.16 -28.77
N VAL A 497 9.93 8.93 -29.29
CA VAL A 497 11.20 8.25 -29.53
C VAL A 497 12.02 8.94 -30.62
N LYS A 498 11.37 9.48 -31.66
CA LYS A 498 12.01 10.23 -32.75
C LYS A 498 12.37 11.67 -32.36
N GLY A 499 11.84 12.19 -31.25
CA GLY A 499 11.96 13.60 -30.87
C GLY A 499 11.11 14.54 -31.75
N GLU A 500 10.06 14.00 -32.36
CA GLU A 500 9.09 14.73 -33.18
C GLU A 500 7.93 15.23 -32.32
N ASN A 501 7.15 16.18 -32.84
CA ASN A 501 5.95 16.65 -32.17
C ASN A 501 4.87 15.56 -32.15
N VAL A 502 4.11 15.54 -31.06
CA VAL A 502 2.97 14.62 -30.90
C VAL A 502 1.95 14.89 -32.01
N PRO A 503 1.48 13.85 -32.72
CA PRO A 503 0.49 14.01 -33.78
C PRO A 503 -0.86 14.48 -33.21
N GLU A 504 -1.75 14.97 -34.09
CA GLU A 504 -3.12 15.28 -33.69
C GLU A 504 -3.85 14.03 -33.18
N SER A 505 -4.65 14.20 -32.12
CA SER A 505 -5.47 13.15 -31.52
C SER A 505 -6.55 12.68 -32.49
N GLY A 506 -6.80 11.37 -32.53
CA GLY A 506 -7.93 10.77 -33.25
C GLY A 506 -9.20 10.67 -32.41
N VAL A 507 -10.16 9.88 -32.92
CA VAL A 507 -11.41 9.57 -32.22
C VAL A 507 -11.18 8.45 -31.18
N PRO A 508 -11.55 8.67 -29.90
CA PRO A 508 -11.48 7.65 -28.85
C PRO A 508 -12.20 6.35 -29.22
N GLU A 509 -11.62 5.20 -28.89
CA GLU A 509 -12.30 3.92 -29.13
C GLU A 509 -13.57 3.76 -28.29
N SER A 510 -13.59 4.28 -27.07
CA SER A 510 -14.80 4.27 -26.24
C SER A 510 -16.00 4.94 -26.91
N PHE A 511 -15.77 6.01 -27.69
CA PHE A 511 -16.84 6.66 -28.45
C PHE A 511 -17.35 5.77 -29.58
N LYS A 512 -16.46 5.05 -30.28
CA LYS A 512 -16.88 4.09 -31.32
C LYS A 512 -17.68 2.95 -30.73
N VAL A 513 -17.24 2.41 -29.59
CA VAL A 513 -17.96 1.37 -28.84
C VAL A 513 -19.35 1.88 -28.45
N LEU A 514 -19.46 3.09 -27.90
CA LEU A 514 -20.75 3.71 -27.56
C LEU A 514 -21.70 3.79 -28.77
N VAL A 515 -21.20 4.25 -29.93
CA VAL A 515 -22.02 4.32 -31.16
C VAL A 515 -22.55 2.93 -31.53
N LYS A 516 -21.71 1.89 -31.47
CA LYS A 516 -22.12 0.51 -31.77
C LYS A 516 -23.11 -0.04 -30.73
N GLU A 517 -22.93 0.27 -29.45
CA GLU A 517 -23.87 -0.10 -28.39
C GLU A 517 -25.25 0.53 -28.61
N LEU A 518 -25.30 1.82 -28.98
CA LEU A 518 -26.57 2.49 -29.31
C LEU A 518 -27.22 1.90 -30.58
N GLN A 519 -26.43 1.61 -31.62
CA GLN A 519 -26.91 0.93 -32.83
C GLN A 519 -27.46 -0.47 -32.53
N SER A 520 -26.89 -1.18 -31.55
CA SER A 520 -27.41 -2.50 -31.12
C SER A 520 -28.80 -2.42 -30.50
N LEU A 521 -29.17 -1.26 -29.95
CA LEU A 521 -30.50 -0.93 -29.42
C LEU A 521 -31.48 -0.41 -30.50
N ALA A 522 -31.12 -0.54 -31.78
CA ALA A 522 -31.85 0.01 -32.92
C ALA A 522 -31.98 1.55 -32.92
N LEU A 523 -31.03 2.24 -32.29
CA LEU A 523 -30.87 3.70 -32.42
C LEU A 523 -29.87 3.99 -33.53
N ASP A 524 -30.33 4.63 -34.62
CA ASP A 524 -29.46 5.03 -35.72
C ASP A 524 -28.68 6.30 -35.37
N VAL A 525 -27.44 6.11 -34.92
CA VAL A 525 -26.49 7.20 -34.61
C VAL A 525 -25.52 7.35 -35.78
N ARG A 526 -25.45 8.56 -36.35
CA ARG A 526 -24.57 8.92 -37.46
C ARG A 526 -23.83 10.22 -37.16
N VAL A 527 -22.57 10.29 -37.57
CA VAL A 527 -21.76 11.52 -37.48
C VAL A 527 -21.85 12.25 -38.81
N TYR A 528 -22.08 13.55 -38.77
CA TYR A 528 -22.21 14.40 -39.95
C TYR A 528 -21.11 15.45 -39.99
N THR A 529 -20.62 15.75 -41.19
CA THR A 529 -19.84 16.96 -41.45
C THR A 529 -20.74 18.20 -41.42
N SER A 530 -20.14 19.39 -41.41
CA SER A 530 -20.85 20.68 -41.59
C SER A 530 -21.67 20.77 -42.88
N GLU A 531 -21.36 19.96 -43.89
CA GLU A 531 -22.08 19.90 -45.17
C GLU A 531 -23.18 18.82 -45.20
N ASN A 532 -23.56 18.26 -44.04
CA ASN A 532 -24.54 17.16 -43.91
C ASN A 532 -24.14 15.86 -44.65
N HIS A 533 -22.86 15.67 -44.96
CA HIS A 533 -22.37 14.37 -45.43
C HIS A 533 -22.11 13.44 -44.24
N ILE A 534 -22.56 12.18 -44.35
CA ILE A 534 -22.35 11.15 -43.34
C ILE A 534 -20.87 10.76 -43.34
N ILE A 535 -20.27 10.74 -42.16
CA ILE A 535 -18.92 10.24 -41.95
C ILE A 535 -19.01 8.81 -41.42
N ASP A 536 -18.47 7.87 -42.17
CA ASP A 536 -18.33 6.50 -41.71
C ASP A 536 -17.15 6.40 -40.74
N ILE A 537 -17.46 6.08 -39.48
CA ILE A 537 -16.46 5.73 -38.48
C ILE A 537 -15.91 4.35 -38.87
N LYS A 538 -14.74 4.31 -39.52
CA LYS A 538 -14.09 3.06 -39.93
C LYS A 538 -13.83 2.16 -38.72
N GLU A 539 -14.18 0.88 -38.86
CA GLU A 539 -13.81 -0.19 -37.92
C GLU A 539 -12.31 -0.42 -38.01
N SER A 540 -11.59 -0.19 -36.93
CA SER A 540 -10.13 -0.26 -36.91
C SER A 540 -9.64 -1.69 -36.66
N VAL A 541 -9.91 -2.61 -37.59
CA VAL A 541 -9.13 -3.85 -37.80
C VAL A 541 -9.42 -4.37 -39.22
N GLU A 542 -8.55 -4.12 -40.22
CA GLU A 542 -8.18 -5.12 -41.25
C GLU A 542 -7.24 -4.63 -42.38
N ASP A 543 -7.04 -3.33 -42.64
CA ASP A 543 -6.21 -2.91 -43.79
C ASP A 543 -4.86 -2.29 -43.40
N ASP A 544 -3.88 -3.14 -43.04
CA ASP A 544 -2.44 -2.78 -43.02
C ASP A 544 -1.73 -3.09 -44.36
N SER A 545 -2.48 -3.32 -45.45
CA SER A 545 -1.90 -3.48 -46.79
C SER A 545 -1.82 -2.20 -47.63
N ASP A 546 -2.44 -1.11 -47.22
CA ASP A 546 -2.38 0.14 -47.96
C ASP A 546 -1.55 1.17 -47.18
N VAL A 547 -0.35 1.45 -47.70
CA VAL A 547 0.34 2.71 -47.41
C VAL A 547 -0.68 3.81 -47.69
N PRO A 548 -1.11 4.62 -46.71
CA PRO A 548 -2.06 5.67 -47.00
C PRO A 548 -1.34 6.69 -47.87
N GLU A 549 -1.74 6.79 -49.13
CA GLU A 549 -1.62 8.06 -49.84
C GLU A 549 -2.33 9.10 -48.99
N TYR A 550 -1.60 10.15 -48.60
CA TYR A 550 -2.13 11.28 -47.85
C TYR A 550 -3.20 11.98 -48.68
N ASN A 551 -4.45 11.54 -48.53
CA ASN A 551 -5.64 12.16 -49.10
C ASN A 551 -6.50 12.66 -47.93
N GLY A 552 -6.08 13.75 -47.27
CA GLY A 552 -6.87 14.73 -46.50
C GLY A 552 -8.10 14.36 -45.65
N GLU A 553 -8.49 13.09 -45.50
CA GLU A 553 -9.78 12.60 -45.00
C GLU A 553 -9.58 11.73 -43.75
N THR A 554 -8.66 12.14 -42.88
CA THR A 554 -8.58 11.55 -41.54
C THR A 554 -9.37 12.47 -40.61
N LEU A 555 -10.42 11.94 -39.95
CA LEU A 555 -11.23 12.66 -38.96
C LEU A 555 -10.33 13.37 -37.94
N ARG A 556 -10.29 14.70 -37.96
CA ARG A 556 -9.65 15.50 -36.92
C ARG A 556 -10.69 15.91 -35.89
N PRO A 557 -10.33 16.08 -34.61
CA PRO A 557 -11.22 16.63 -33.59
C PRO A 557 -11.79 18.00 -33.98
N ALA A 558 -11.04 18.80 -34.74
CA ALA A 558 -11.49 20.07 -35.32
C ALA A 558 -12.70 19.91 -36.25
N ASP A 559 -12.85 18.76 -36.91
CA ASP A 559 -13.96 18.48 -37.82
C ASP A 559 -15.25 18.09 -37.05
N LEU A 560 -15.16 17.73 -35.75
CA LEU A 560 -16.30 17.43 -34.88
C LEU A 560 -16.76 18.63 -34.03
N PHE A 561 -15.82 19.44 -33.56
CA PHE A 561 -16.09 20.49 -32.55
C PHE A 561 -15.92 21.92 -33.09
N GLY A 562 -15.57 22.08 -34.36
CA GLY A 562 -15.24 23.36 -34.99
C GLY A 562 -13.85 23.87 -34.62
N GLU A 563 -13.26 24.71 -35.47
CA GLU A 563 -12.04 25.44 -35.13
C GLU A 563 -12.35 26.48 -34.05
N LEU A 564 -11.50 26.57 -33.02
CA LEU A 564 -11.54 27.69 -32.08
C LEU A 564 -11.31 28.99 -32.88
N PRO A 565 -12.07 30.07 -32.60
CA PRO A 565 -11.98 31.28 -33.37
C PRO A 565 -10.56 31.85 -33.36
N ALA A 566 -10.03 32.12 -34.55
CA ALA A 566 -8.66 32.55 -34.76
C ALA A 566 -8.37 33.99 -34.29
N ASN A 567 -9.39 34.77 -33.89
CA ASN A 567 -9.27 36.18 -33.54
C ASN A 567 -9.98 36.53 -32.23
N GLU A 568 -9.38 37.43 -31.46
CA GLU A 568 -9.91 37.96 -30.18
C GLU A 568 -11.32 38.56 -30.27
N THR A 569 -11.76 38.96 -31.46
CA THR A 569 -13.07 39.61 -31.69
C THR A 569 -14.26 38.65 -31.64
N ASP A 570 -14.07 37.36 -31.86
CA ASP A 570 -15.15 36.35 -31.86
C ASP A 570 -15.48 35.80 -30.45
N LEU A 571 -14.65 36.15 -29.44
CA LEU A 571 -14.90 35.83 -28.03
C LEU A 571 -15.97 36.72 -27.37
N LEU A 572 -16.49 37.73 -28.09
CA LEU A 572 -17.47 38.71 -27.60
C LEU A 572 -18.92 38.37 -27.98
N ALA A 573 -19.21 37.12 -28.35
CA ALA A 573 -20.56 36.63 -28.60
C ALA A 573 -21.41 36.66 -27.30
N PRO A 574 -22.74 36.80 -27.40
CA PRO A 574 -23.61 36.97 -26.23
C PRO A 574 -23.49 35.77 -25.28
N GLY A 575 -23.01 36.03 -24.05
CA GLY A 575 -22.78 35.01 -23.01
C GLY A 575 -21.42 35.12 -22.30
N PHE A 576 -20.46 35.86 -22.86
CA PHE A 576 -19.16 36.12 -22.22
C PHE A 576 -19.07 37.56 -21.71
N THR A 577 -18.57 37.74 -20.49
CA THR A 577 -18.35 39.07 -19.89
C THR A 577 -16.85 39.37 -19.85
N GLU A 578 -16.43 40.49 -20.43
CA GLU A 578 -15.03 40.93 -20.42
C GLU A 578 -14.67 41.45 -19.02
N VAL A 579 -13.74 40.78 -18.31
CA VAL A 579 -13.21 41.24 -17.02
C VAL A 579 -11.88 41.93 -17.25
N ARG A 580 -11.83 43.25 -17.09
CA ARG A 580 -10.58 44.03 -17.16
C ARG A 580 -9.94 44.14 -15.78
N PHE A 581 -8.67 43.76 -15.71
CA PHE A 581 -7.85 43.86 -14.50
C PHE A 581 -7.07 45.16 -14.50
N ASP A 582 -7.59 46.15 -13.79
CA ASP A 582 -6.80 47.30 -13.38
C ASP A 582 -6.17 46.93 -12.03
N GLY A 583 -4.86 47.14 -11.89
CA GLY A 583 -4.01 46.57 -10.83
C GLY A 583 -4.29 46.98 -9.38
N ASN A 584 -5.53 47.27 -9.00
CA ASN A 584 -5.99 47.49 -7.62
C ASN A 584 -7.45 47.00 -7.45
N GLY A 585 -7.64 45.71 -7.19
CA GLY A 585 -8.90 45.19 -6.59
C GLY A 585 -10.12 45.14 -7.50
N VAL A 586 -10.96 44.12 -7.31
CA VAL A 586 -12.11 43.78 -8.16
C VAL A 586 -13.31 44.66 -7.83
N GLU A 587 -13.81 45.44 -8.81
CA GLU A 587 -15.20 45.94 -8.84
C GLU A 587 -15.90 45.38 -10.09
N VAL A 588 -17.03 44.71 -9.89
CA VAL A 588 -17.86 44.13 -10.97
C VAL A 588 -19.03 45.07 -11.22
N GLU A 589 -19.03 45.78 -12.36
CA GLU A 589 -20.22 46.49 -12.83
C GLU A 589 -21.04 45.58 -13.75
N VAL A 590 -22.26 45.24 -13.32
CA VAL A 590 -23.24 44.48 -14.11
C VAL A 590 -24.12 45.47 -14.87
N VAL A 591 -24.05 45.47 -16.20
CA VAL A 591 -25.00 46.24 -17.04
C VAL A 591 -26.14 45.31 -17.46
N PRO A 592 -27.40 45.60 -17.11
CA PRO A 592 -28.53 44.77 -17.54
C PRO A 592 -28.95 45.16 -18.95
N THR A 593 -28.96 44.20 -19.88
CA THR A 593 -29.74 44.31 -21.12
C THR A 593 -31.05 43.59 -20.90
N GLY A 594 -32.13 44.36 -20.93
CA GLY A 594 -33.48 43.90 -20.62
C GLY A 594 -34.04 42.94 -21.66
N ASP A 595 -34.80 41.99 -21.16
CA ASP A 595 -36.14 41.68 -21.66
C ASP A 595 -37.01 41.42 -20.42
N GLU A 596 -38.06 42.23 -20.28
CA GLU A 596 -39.14 42.06 -19.32
C GLU A 596 -40.09 40.96 -19.82
N ASP A 597 -40.60 40.15 -18.89
CA ASP A 597 -41.85 39.36 -18.92
C ASP A 597 -41.68 37.84 -18.68
N ALA A 598 -41.56 37.47 -17.40
CA ALA A 598 -42.27 36.34 -16.81
C ALA A 598 -42.31 36.51 -15.28
N GLU A 599 -43.48 36.89 -14.76
CA GLU A 599 -43.77 37.17 -13.35
C GLU A 599 -43.60 35.94 -12.43
N ASP A 600 -43.04 36.23 -11.24
CA ASP A 600 -43.38 35.78 -9.89
C ASP A 600 -43.97 34.37 -9.66
N ASP A 601 -43.22 33.54 -8.91
CA ASP A 601 -43.70 33.05 -7.61
C ASP A 601 -42.53 32.70 -6.68
N LEU A 602 -42.22 33.62 -5.75
CA LEU A 602 -41.36 33.38 -4.60
C LEU A 602 -42.23 33.41 -3.34
N SER A 603 -42.43 32.25 -2.73
CA SER A 603 -42.76 32.13 -1.31
C SER A 603 -41.86 31.09 -0.64
N ALA A 604 -41.14 31.56 0.37
CA ALA A 604 -40.16 30.87 1.21
C ALA A 604 -40.84 30.01 2.31
N PRO A 605 -40.14 29.53 3.37
CA PRO A 605 -38.94 28.70 3.49
C PRO A 605 -39.21 27.42 4.33
N ASP A 606 -38.15 26.72 4.76
CA ASP A 606 -38.08 25.63 5.77
C ASP A 606 -38.45 24.22 5.24
N SER A 607 -37.82 23.11 5.63
CA SER A 607 -37.08 22.75 6.84
C SER A 607 -36.25 21.47 6.59
N ASP A 608 -35.07 21.40 7.21
CA ASP A 608 -34.37 20.16 7.54
C ASP A 608 -35.30 19.17 8.28
N THR A 609 -35.48 17.96 7.73
CA THR A 609 -35.67 16.68 8.44
C THR A 609 -36.00 15.57 7.42
N ASP A 610 -35.11 14.59 7.22
CA ASP A 610 -35.34 13.23 7.75
C ASP A 610 -34.35 12.19 7.20
N ASN A 611 -33.76 11.47 8.16
CA ASN A 611 -33.14 10.16 7.99
C ASN A 611 -34.21 9.08 7.82
N ALA A 612 -33.99 8.10 6.93
CA ALA A 612 -34.23 6.66 7.14
C ALA A 612 -33.86 5.91 5.85
N ILE A 613 -32.82 5.08 5.84
CA ILE A 613 -32.89 3.62 6.05
C ILE A 613 -33.94 2.97 5.15
N ASN A 614 -33.48 2.36 4.04
CA ASN A 614 -34.20 1.26 3.38
C ASN A 614 -33.31 0.00 3.42
N THR A 615 -33.64 -0.86 4.37
CA THR A 615 -33.39 -2.30 4.35
C THR A 615 -34.57 -2.96 3.64
N GLU A 616 -34.33 -3.64 2.52
CA GLU A 616 -35.28 -4.63 2.00
C GLU A 616 -34.71 -6.03 2.30
N GLY A 617 -35.45 -6.78 3.10
CA GLY A 617 -35.33 -8.22 3.23
C GLY A 617 -36.40 -8.88 2.38
N GLU A 618 -35.98 -9.87 1.59
CA GLU A 618 -36.87 -10.87 1.00
C GLU A 618 -37.04 -12.01 2.00
N ASP A 619 -38.28 -12.20 2.45
CA ASP A 619 -38.78 -13.41 3.10
C ASP A 619 -39.23 -14.36 1.99
N ASP A 620 -38.69 -15.58 1.97
CA ASP A 620 -39.31 -16.73 1.30
C ASP A 620 -39.41 -17.88 2.30
N THR A 621 -40.65 -18.26 2.59
CA THR A 621 -41.05 -19.30 3.53
C THR A 621 -41.06 -20.68 2.87
N LEU A 622 -40.31 -21.65 3.43
CA LEU A 622 -40.76 -22.96 3.96
C LEU A 622 -39.60 -23.86 4.37
#